data_AF-A0A6B2DYD3-F1
#
_entry.id   AF-A0A6B2DYD3-F1
#
_cell.length_a   1.000
_cell.length_b   1.000
_cell.length_c   1.000
_cell.angle_alpha   90.00
_cell.angle_beta   90.00
_cell.angle_gamma   90.00
#
_symmetry.space_group_name_H-M   'P 1'
#
loop_
_entity.id
_entity.type
_entity.pdbx_description
1 polymer ?
#
loop_
_entity_poly.entity_id
_entity_poly.type
_entity_poly.pdbx_seq_one_letter_code
_entity_poly.pdbx_strand_id
1 'polypeptide(L)'
;MTGSIFSGIGFWATDLPSAGPPPAGGQGFAMSSDEMRAMLKKAEVQKDSVVEQMRAAEGLSQAKPPADEPVSRQAVLGPNGVNEAGRYYQGHLQYQLDYYKELIRRLSQALGITEAADQQAADSTKTIKGSLE
;
A
#
# COMPACT_ATOMS: atom_id res chain seq x y z
N MET A 1 -7.67 -2.23 -14.26
CA MET A 1 -6.95 -3.53 -14.28
C MET A 1 -7.58 -4.40 -13.22
N THR A 2 -8.18 -5.54 -13.57
CA THR A 2 -8.95 -6.40 -12.64
C THR A 2 -8.16 -7.60 -12.11
N GLY A 3 -6.86 -7.70 -12.42
CA GLY A 3 -5.96 -8.72 -11.88
C GLY A 3 -5.31 -8.28 -10.57
N SER A 4 -5.13 -9.21 -9.63
CA SER A 4 -4.29 -9.00 -8.45
C SER A 4 -2.87 -8.63 -8.88
N ILE A 5 -2.29 -7.57 -8.29
CA ILE A 5 -0.92 -7.09 -8.59
C ILE A 5 0.12 -8.20 -8.41
N PHE A 6 -0.08 -9.07 -7.41
CA PHE A 6 0.78 -10.23 -7.14
C PHE A 6 0.16 -11.54 -7.63
N SER A 7 -0.57 -11.52 -8.75
CA SER A 7 -1.12 -12.74 -9.33
C SER A 7 -0.01 -13.75 -9.62
N GLY A 8 -0.15 -14.97 -9.10
CA GLY A 8 0.86 -16.03 -9.24
C GLY A 8 2.09 -15.90 -8.33
N ILE A 9 2.16 -14.86 -7.49
CA ILE A 9 3.26 -14.63 -6.55
C ILE A 9 2.82 -14.95 -5.12
N GLY A 10 3.49 -15.91 -4.49
CA GLY A 10 3.25 -16.30 -3.10
C GLY A 10 4.20 -15.67 -2.08
N PHE A 11 3.78 -15.71 -0.81
CA PHE A 11 4.56 -15.23 0.34
C PHE A 11 4.50 -16.30 1.44
N TRP A 12 5.65 -16.67 2.00
CA TRP A 12 5.76 -17.75 2.99
C TRP A 12 6.70 -17.35 4.13
N ALA A 13 6.24 -17.53 5.36
CA ALA A 13 7.08 -17.44 6.55
C ALA A 13 7.75 -18.80 6.79
N THR A 14 9.08 -18.89 6.77
CA THR A 14 9.80 -20.18 6.75
C THR A 14 9.88 -20.88 8.11
N ASP A 15 9.62 -20.16 9.18
CA ASP A 15 9.79 -20.53 10.58
C ASP A 15 8.47 -20.65 11.34
N LEU A 16 7.33 -20.38 10.69
CA LEU A 16 6.02 -20.60 11.28
C LEU A 16 5.59 -22.06 11.14
N PRO A 17 5.18 -22.74 12.23
CA PRO A 17 4.73 -24.14 12.18
C PRO A 17 3.45 -24.33 11.36
N SER A 18 2.69 -23.25 11.15
CA SER A 18 1.46 -23.22 10.34
C SER A 18 1.70 -22.86 8.87
N ALA A 19 2.90 -22.40 8.52
CA ALA A 19 3.26 -22.10 7.15
C ALA A 19 3.77 -23.39 6.50
N GLY A 20 2.89 -24.06 5.74
CA GLY A 20 3.29 -25.19 4.92
C GLY A 20 4.46 -24.81 4.00
N PRO A 21 5.32 -25.76 3.62
CA PRO A 21 6.46 -25.47 2.76
C PRO A 21 6.00 -24.81 1.45
N PRO A 22 6.78 -23.87 0.89
CA PRO A 22 6.44 -23.28 -0.40
C PRO A 22 6.26 -24.39 -1.44
N PRO A 23 5.21 -24.33 -2.28
CA PRO A 23 4.95 -25.37 -3.27
C PRO A 23 6.17 -25.52 -4.20
N ALA A 24 6.54 -26.76 -4.50
CA ALA A 24 7.64 -27.04 -5.41
C ALA A 24 7.35 -26.41 -6.79
N GLY A 25 8.17 -25.43 -7.19
CA GLY A 25 7.97 -24.65 -8.42
C GLY A 25 7.09 -23.40 -8.27
N GLY A 26 6.67 -23.03 -7.05
CA GLY A 26 5.93 -21.80 -6.78
C GLY A 26 6.82 -20.56 -6.89
N GLN A 27 6.37 -19.55 -7.63
CA GLN A 27 7.04 -18.26 -7.72
C GLN A 27 6.67 -17.38 -6.52
N GLY A 28 7.65 -16.80 -5.82
CA GLY A 28 7.38 -15.90 -4.71
C GLY A 28 8.53 -15.71 -3.73
N PHE A 29 8.19 -15.26 -2.53
CA PHE A 29 9.13 -14.86 -1.49
C PHE A 29 8.97 -15.72 -0.24
N ALA A 30 10.06 -16.36 0.16
CA ALA A 30 10.17 -17.06 1.44
C ALA A 30 11.13 -16.28 2.34
N MET A 31 10.70 -15.96 3.55
CA MET A 31 11.50 -15.21 4.54
C MET A 31 11.10 -15.63 5.96
N SER A 32 11.90 -15.29 6.97
CA SER A 32 11.48 -15.52 8.37
C SER A 32 10.28 -14.65 8.76
N SER A 33 9.56 -15.08 9.78
CA SER A 33 8.40 -14.36 10.31
C SER A 33 8.77 -12.97 10.83
N ASP A 34 9.96 -12.83 11.42
CA ASP A 34 10.50 -11.53 11.87
C ASP A 34 10.80 -10.60 10.69
N GLU A 35 11.47 -11.09 9.64
CA GLU A 35 11.69 -10.32 8.42
C GLU A 35 10.37 -9.91 7.76
N MET A 36 9.39 -10.82 7.76
CA MET A 36 8.07 -10.56 7.20
C MET A 36 7.31 -9.49 8.00
N ARG A 37 7.39 -9.51 9.34
CA ARG A 37 6.82 -8.46 10.21
C ARG A 37 7.50 -7.12 10.00
N ALA A 38 8.84 -7.11 9.86
CA ALA A 38 9.58 -5.89 9.55
C ALA A 38 9.19 -5.32 8.17
N MET A 39 9.01 -6.18 7.17
CA MET A 39 8.55 -5.78 5.83
C MET A 39 7.11 -5.27 5.85
N LEU A 40 6.22 -5.94 6.58
CA LEU A 40 4.83 -5.50 6.79
C LEU A 40 4.80 -4.10 7.40
N LYS A 41 5.56 -3.87 8.48
CA LYS A 41 5.64 -2.56 9.12
C LYS A 41 6.14 -1.48 8.17
N LYS A 42 7.15 -1.79 7.36
CA LYS A 42 7.66 -0.85 6.35
C LYS A 42 6.62 -0.56 5.28
N ALA A 43 5.89 -1.58 4.82
CA ALA A 43 4.83 -1.41 3.82
C ALA A 43 3.69 -0.52 4.33
N GLU A 44 3.28 -0.66 5.60
CA GLU A 44 2.29 0.21 6.25
C GLU A 44 2.74 1.67 6.25
N VAL A 45 3.98 1.95 6.69
CA VAL A 45 4.53 3.31 6.72
C VAL A 45 4.58 3.92 5.31
N GLN A 46 4.96 3.14 4.30
CA GLN A 46 4.98 3.62 2.92
C GLN A 46 3.57 3.86 2.36
N LYS A 47 2.60 2.98 2.66
CA LYS A 47 1.20 3.19 2.31
C LYS A 47 0.68 4.50 2.89
N ASP A 48 0.96 4.78 4.16
CA ASP A 48 0.53 6.02 4.82
C ASP A 48 1.21 7.25 4.19
N SER A 49 2.51 7.17 3.85
CA SER A 49 3.22 8.22 3.10
C SER A 49 2.58 8.49 1.73
N VAL A 50 2.17 7.45 1.00
CA VAL A 50 1.47 7.60 -0.29
C VAL A 50 0.12 8.28 -0.09
N VAL A 51 -0.63 7.95 0.97
CA VAL A 51 -1.91 8.63 1.28
C VAL A 51 -1.71 10.13 1.53
N GLU A 52 -0.66 10.52 2.26
CA GLU A 52 -0.36 11.95 2.46
C GLU A 52 0.05 12.62 1.14
N GLN A 53 0.83 11.95 0.29
CA GLN A 53 1.16 12.45 -1.04
C GLN A 53 -0.08 12.62 -1.92
N MET A 54 -1.06 11.71 -1.84
CA MET A 54 -2.32 11.83 -2.59
C MET A 54 -3.09 13.09 -2.19
N ARG A 55 -3.18 13.38 -0.89
CA ARG A 55 -3.81 14.61 -0.39
C ARG A 55 -3.08 15.86 -0.89
N ALA A 56 -1.74 15.86 -0.81
CA ALA A 56 -0.93 16.97 -1.31
C ALA A 56 -1.07 17.15 -2.83
N ALA A 57 -1.29 16.06 -3.57
CA ALA A 57 -1.40 16.06 -5.02
C ALA A 57 -2.77 16.51 -5.55
N GLU A 58 -3.80 16.70 -4.70
CA GLU A 58 -5.16 17.07 -5.14
C GLU A 58 -5.18 18.35 -6.00
N GLY A 59 -4.34 19.34 -5.65
CA GLY A 59 -4.27 20.61 -6.36
C GLY A 59 -3.50 20.58 -7.69
N LEU A 60 -2.69 19.53 -7.94
CA LEU A 60 -1.79 19.49 -9.10
C LEU A 60 -2.53 19.40 -10.44
N SER A 61 -3.76 18.90 -10.44
CA SER A 61 -4.61 18.81 -11.64
C SER A 61 -5.61 19.97 -11.76
N GLN A 62 -5.53 20.97 -10.87
CA GLN A 62 -6.50 22.06 -10.74
C GLN A 62 -5.89 23.45 -11.01
N ALA A 63 -4.73 23.51 -11.65
CA ALA A 63 -4.10 24.78 -12.00
C ALA A 63 -4.99 25.55 -12.99
N LYS A 64 -4.96 26.88 -12.87
CA LYS A 64 -5.64 27.81 -13.78
C LYS A 64 -4.59 28.53 -14.62
N PRO A 65 -4.82 28.72 -15.93
CA PRO A 65 -3.98 29.59 -16.75
C PRO A 65 -3.83 30.98 -16.11
N PRO A 66 -2.63 31.57 -16.06
CA PRO A 66 -2.42 32.89 -15.45
C PRO A 66 -3.03 34.03 -16.29
N ALA A 67 -3.28 33.81 -17.58
CA ALA A 67 -4.04 34.71 -18.45
C ALA A 67 -4.73 33.96 -19.61
N ASP A 68 -5.60 34.66 -20.34
CA ASP A 68 -6.49 34.10 -21.38
C ASP A 68 -5.91 34.17 -22.81
N GLU A 69 -4.60 34.11 -22.94
CA GLU A 69 -3.89 33.98 -24.20
C GLU A 69 -3.59 32.50 -24.52
N PRO A 70 -3.41 32.15 -25.81
CA PRO A 70 -3.21 30.76 -26.22
C PRO A 70 -2.08 30.04 -25.51
N VAL A 71 -0.98 30.72 -25.19
CA VAL A 71 0.21 30.12 -24.58
C VAL A 71 -0.06 29.69 -23.13
N SER A 72 -0.65 30.57 -22.30
CA SER A 72 -1.05 30.22 -20.93
C SER A 72 -2.06 29.09 -20.88
N ARG A 73 -3.08 29.13 -21.76
CA ARG A 73 -4.08 28.07 -21.83
C ARG A 73 -3.45 26.74 -22.23
N GLN A 74 -2.56 26.76 -23.23
CA GLN A 74 -1.89 25.55 -23.71
C GLN A 74 -0.99 24.95 -22.63
N ALA A 75 -0.23 25.77 -21.89
CA ALA A 75 0.67 25.29 -20.84
C ALA A 75 -0.05 24.57 -19.69
N VAL A 76 -1.30 24.96 -19.38
CA VAL A 76 -2.07 24.39 -18.27
C VAL A 76 -3.05 23.31 -18.72
N LEU A 77 -3.79 23.57 -19.81
CA LEU A 77 -4.93 22.76 -20.27
C LEU A 77 -4.65 21.93 -21.52
N GLY A 78 -3.58 22.25 -22.26
CA GLY A 78 -3.23 21.54 -23.48
C GLY A 78 -2.60 20.16 -23.22
N PRO A 79 -2.33 19.39 -24.29
CA PRO A 79 -1.57 18.14 -24.20
C PRO A 79 -0.20 18.36 -23.54
N ASN A 80 0.16 17.48 -22.62
CA ASN A 80 1.33 17.58 -21.74
C ASN A 80 1.33 18.82 -20.82
N GLY A 81 0.18 19.46 -20.65
CA GLY A 81 0.03 20.60 -19.75
C GLY A 81 0.06 20.20 -18.27
N VAL A 82 0.20 21.21 -17.40
CA VAL A 82 0.32 21.03 -15.94
C VAL A 82 -0.80 20.16 -15.38
N ASN A 83 -2.05 20.40 -15.79
CA ASN A 83 -3.18 19.63 -15.26
C ASN A 83 -3.16 18.16 -15.70
N GLU A 84 -2.63 17.86 -16.89
CA GLU A 84 -2.48 16.49 -17.35
C GLU A 84 -1.36 15.77 -16.57
N ALA A 85 -0.21 16.43 -16.36
CA ALA A 85 0.87 15.90 -15.53
C ALA A 85 0.39 15.62 -14.09
N GLY A 86 -0.41 16.52 -13.51
CA GLY A 86 -1.04 16.33 -12.20
C GLY A 86 -1.94 15.08 -12.15
N ARG A 87 -2.77 14.86 -13.18
CA ARG A 87 -3.62 13.65 -13.28
C ARG A 87 -2.80 12.37 -13.40
N TYR A 88 -1.73 12.37 -14.20
CA TYR A 88 -0.85 11.20 -14.30
C TYR A 88 -0.18 10.87 -12.96
N TYR A 89 0.29 11.90 -12.24
CA TYR A 89 0.88 11.69 -10.92
C TYR A 89 -0.13 11.15 -9.91
N GLN A 90 -1.37 11.67 -9.90
CA GLN A 90 -2.46 11.12 -9.09
C GLN A 90 -2.74 9.64 -9.41
N GLY A 91 -2.76 9.28 -10.70
CA GLY A 91 -2.89 7.89 -11.14
C GLY A 91 -1.73 6.99 -10.68
N HIS A 92 -0.50 7.51 -10.68
CA HIS A 92 0.67 6.80 -10.19
C HIS A 92 0.58 6.53 -8.67
N LEU A 93 0.17 7.53 -7.89
CA LEU A 93 -0.02 7.37 -6.44
C LEU A 93 -1.13 6.35 -6.14
N GLN A 94 -2.23 6.36 -6.90
CA GLN A 94 -3.29 5.36 -6.75
C GLN A 94 -2.76 3.94 -7.01
N TYR A 95 -1.94 3.75 -8.05
CA TYR A 95 -1.29 2.47 -8.33
C TYR A 95 -0.38 2.03 -7.18
N GLN A 96 0.42 2.94 -6.61
CA GLN A 96 1.27 2.65 -5.45
C GLN A 96 0.43 2.27 -4.22
N LEU A 97 -0.69 2.96 -3.98
CA LEU A 97 -1.60 2.63 -2.88
C LEU A 97 -2.17 1.21 -3.04
N ASP A 98 -2.62 0.86 -4.23
CA ASP A 98 -3.15 -0.48 -4.51
C ASP A 98 -2.07 -1.56 -4.36
N TYR A 99 -0.85 -1.27 -4.80
CA TYR A 99 0.33 -2.13 -4.58
C TYR A 99 0.57 -2.40 -3.10
N TYR A 100 0.66 -1.34 -2.28
CA TYR A 100 0.94 -1.51 -0.85
C TYR A 100 -0.21 -2.19 -0.10
N LYS A 101 -1.47 -1.89 -0.44
CA LYS A 101 -2.64 -2.59 0.12
C LYS A 101 -2.56 -4.09 -0.12
N GLU A 102 -2.27 -4.50 -1.35
CA GLU A 102 -2.16 -5.91 -1.69
C GLU A 102 -0.93 -6.56 -1.04
N LEU A 103 0.21 -5.87 -0.99
CA LEU A 103 1.41 -6.37 -0.32
C LEU A 103 1.15 -6.60 1.19
N ILE A 104 0.58 -5.62 1.88
CA ILE A 104 0.19 -5.72 3.30
C ILE A 104 -0.74 -6.92 3.51
N ARG A 105 -1.75 -7.08 2.65
CA ARG A 105 -2.70 -8.20 2.72
C ARG A 105 -1.99 -9.55 2.60
N ARG A 106 -1.08 -9.69 1.63
CA ARG A 106 -0.34 -10.94 1.38
C ARG A 106 0.61 -11.29 2.54
N LEU A 107 1.34 -10.30 3.04
CA LEU A 107 2.25 -10.47 4.18
C LEU A 107 1.48 -10.86 5.45
N SER A 108 0.34 -10.20 5.72
CA SER A 108 -0.51 -10.50 6.87
C SER A 108 -1.06 -11.94 6.80
N GLN A 109 -1.54 -12.35 5.62
CA GLN A 109 -1.99 -13.72 5.37
C GLN A 109 -0.89 -14.76 5.59
N ALA A 110 0.32 -14.50 5.09
CA ALA A 110 1.46 -15.39 5.24
C ALA A 110 1.93 -15.52 6.70
N LEU A 111 1.77 -14.46 7.50
CA LEU A 111 2.02 -14.45 8.95
C LEU A 111 0.90 -15.10 9.77
N GLY A 112 -0.21 -15.51 9.15
CA GLY A 112 -1.40 -15.97 9.85
C GLY A 112 -2.11 -14.86 10.65
N ILE A 113 -1.77 -13.60 10.41
CA ILE A 113 -2.44 -12.44 11.00
C ILE A 113 -3.77 -12.29 10.25
N THR A 114 -4.83 -12.76 10.89
CA THR A 114 -6.21 -12.53 10.46
C THR A 114 -6.83 -11.47 11.37
N GLU A 115 -7.81 -10.71 10.87
CA GLU A 115 -8.48 -9.64 11.65
C GLU A 115 -8.94 -10.13 13.04
N ALA A 116 -9.29 -11.42 13.19
CA ALA A 116 -9.66 -12.03 14.46
C ALA A 116 -8.51 -12.14 15.48
N ALA A 117 -7.28 -12.40 15.04
CA ALA A 117 -6.11 -12.54 15.92
C ALA A 117 -5.65 -11.18 16.48
N ASP A 118 -5.70 -10.14 15.65
CA ASP A 118 -5.40 -8.77 16.08
C ASP A 118 -6.46 -8.23 17.03
N GLN A 119 -7.75 -8.53 16.80
CA GLN A 119 -8.83 -8.16 17.71
C GLN A 119 -8.61 -8.78 19.12
N GLN A 120 -8.27 -10.06 19.17
CA GLN A 120 -8.04 -10.78 20.42
C GLN A 120 -6.78 -10.27 21.17
N ALA A 121 -5.73 -9.88 20.44
CA ALA A 121 -4.53 -9.29 21.04
C ALA A 121 -4.79 -7.87 21.57
N ALA A 122 -5.56 -7.05 20.83
CA ALA A 122 -5.96 -5.72 21.25
C ALA A 122 -6.85 -5.76 22.51
N ASP A 123 -7.78 -6.69 22.58
CA ASP A 123 -8.67 -6.88 23.74
C ASP A 123 -7.92 -7.43 24.96
N SER A 124 -6.93 -8.31 24.76
CA SER A 124 -6.04 -8.79 25.82
C SER A 124 -5.19 -7.66 26.40
N THR A 125 -4.70 -6.75 25.56
CA THR A 125 -3.89 -5.59 25.99
C THR A 125 -4.73 -4.57 26.78
N LYS A 126 -6.00 -4.36 26.39
CA LYS A 126 -6.95 -3.55 27.17
C LYS A 126 -7.25 -4.14 28.55
N THR A 127 -7.41 -5.47 28.62
CA THR A 127 -7.73 -6.18 29.87
C THR A 127 -6.57 -6.11 30.89
N ILE A 128 -5.32 -6.24 30.42
CA ILE A 128 -4.14 -6.13 31.27
C ILE A 128 -3.99 -4.70 31.83
N LYS A 129 -4.26 -3.68 31.00
CA LYS A 129 -4.16 -2.28 31.44
C LYS A 129 -5.22 -1.90 32.48
N GLY A 130 -6.42 -2.51 32.43
CA GLY A 130 -7.48 -2.31 33.42
C GLY A 130 -7.33 -3.11 34.72
N SER A 131 -6.40 -4.06 34.80
CA SER A 131 -6.12 -4.85 36.03
C SER A 131 -4.93 -4.31 36.85
N LEU A 132 -4.31 -3.21 36.40
CA LEU A 132 -3.16 -2.57 37.05
C LEU A 132 -3.52 -1.20 37.67
N GLU A 133 -4.81 -0.87 37.80
CA GLU A 133 -5.32 0.28 38.55
C GLU A 133 -6.05 -0.13 39.83
#